data_AF-A0A957VBS8-F1
#
_entry.id   AF-A0A957VBS8-F1
#
_cell.length_a   1.000
_cell.length_b   1.000
_cell.length_c   1.000
_cell.angle_alpha   90.00
_cell.angle_beta   90.00
_cell.angle_gamma   90.00
#
_symmetry.space_group_name_H-M   'P 1'
#
loop_
_entity.id
_entity.type
_entity.pdbx_description
1 polymer ?
#
loop_
_entity_poly.entity_id
_entity_poly.type
_entity_poly.pdbx_seq_one_letter_code
_entity_poly.pdbx_strand_id
1 'polypeptide(L)'
;LAARQQSLEIAQAIEHPQWIAGGHIFLGQMYTELLALAEAAAHLQEGLTLAQQIGSSWFSWVGAGSLASLYIWQGDLNAAEKLLADTPETWQPSLFAVRFAQIELALVRQDGDKMLQLLQDILTLAGPPDVPIGAQSYLKGHALTLQGQALALQGRWAEAESVLRQVVSLYETHNIAYHRLWRVYLALGETYQAASQAERAAEAFNTARTHIETLASAIEDNALADNFRRRAIAMIPTAPSLTPRQAAKQEFGGLTRRERQVAAVIAQGLSNQDIADELVVSVKTIEAHVTRILSKLGFSSRAQIAAWAVDRGLASAPPDLDSLSSDKLTSLQ
;
A
#
# COMPACT_ATOMS: atom_id res chain seq x y z
N LEU A 1 1.96 -20.21 7.28
CA LEU A 1 3.35 -20.58 7.61
C LEU A 1 3.44 -22.02 8.13
N ALA A 2 2.77 -22.36 9.24
CA ALA A 2 2.76 -23.70 9.83
C ALA A 2 2.56 -24.85 8.83
N ALA A 3 1.56 -24.76 7.94
CA ALA A 3 1.31 -25.79 6.93
C ALA A 3 2.51 -26.01 5.97
N ARG A 4 3.31 -24.99 5.68
CA ARG A 4 4.50 -25.11 4.82
C ARG A 4 5.68 -25.74 5.57
N GLN A 5 5.85 -25.39 6.84
CA GLN A 5 6.84 -26.03 7.73
C GLN A 5 6.53 -27.52 7.87
N GLN A 6 5.28 -27.86 8.20
CA GLN A 6 4.82 -29.24 8.29
C GLN A 6 4.99 -29.99 6.96
N SER A 7 4.70 -29.35 5.82
CA SER A 7 4.93 -29.97 4.51
C SER A 7 6.41 -30.30 4.25
N LEU A 8 7.33 -29.45 4.71
CA LEU A 8 8.77 -29.71 4.59
C LEU A 8 9.21 -30.84 5.53
N GLU A 9 8.73 -30.83 6.78
CA GLU A 9 9.01 -31.90 7.76
C GLU A 9 8.54 -33.26 7.24
N ILE A 10 7.33 -33.33 6.66
CA ILE A 10 6.81 -34.55 6.04
C ILE A 10 7.71 -34.98 4.87
N ALA A 11 8.10 -34.05 4.00
CA ALA A 11 8.98 -34.34 2.86
C ALA A 11 10.35 -34.88 3.29
N GLN A 12 10.90 -34.35 4.39
CA GLN A 12 12.15 -34.82 5.00
C GLN A 12 11.97 -36.21 5.63
N ALA A 13 10.87 -36.43 6.36
CA ALA A 13 10.59 -37.71 7.01
C ALA A 13 10.44 -38.88 6.02
N ILE A 14 9.94 -38.61 4.81
CA ILE A 14 9.84 -39.62 3.74
C ILE A 14 11.04 -39.60 2.78
N GLU A 15 12.05 -38.76 3.06
CA GLU A 15 13.27 -38.60 2.27
C GLU A 15 13.03 -38.32 0.77
N HIS A 16 11.98 -37.57 0.43
CA HIS A 16 11.61 -37.33 -0.98
C HIS A 16 12.30 -36.08 -1.55
N PRO A 17 13.34 -36.21 -2.39
CA PRO A 17 14.27 -35.11 -2.70
C PRO A 17 13.62 -33.93 -3.43
N GLN A 18 12.70 -34.18 -4.36
CA GLN A 18 11.97 -33.10 -5.03
C GLN A 18 11.05 -32.32 -4.09
N TRP A 19 10.48 -32.99 -3.08
CA TRP A 19 9.54 -32.35 -2.17
C TRP A 19 10.27 -31.58 -1.08
N ILE A 20 11.46 -32.04 -0.69
CA ILE A 20 12.36 -31.28 0.17
C ILE A 20 12.77 -29.98 -0.55
N ALA A 21 13.27 -30.06 -1.78
CA ALA A 21 13.65 -28.88 -2.57
C ALA A 21 12.47 -27.90 -2.72
N GLY A 22 11.29 -28.40 -3.09
CA GLY A 22 10.07 -27.60 -3.17
C GLY A 22 9.64 -27.00 -1.84
N GLY A 23 9.72 -27.77 -0.75
CA GLY A 23 9.39 -27.34 0.60
C GLY A 23 10.22 -26.14 1.03
N HIS A 24 11.54 -26.20 0.83
CA HIS A 24 12.44 -25.06 1.07
C HIS A 24 12.08 -23.85 0.20
N ILE A 25 11.91 -24.03 -1.11
CA ILE A 25 11.56 -22.91 -2.02
C ILE A 25 10.28 -22.20 -1.58
N PHE A 26 9.22 -22.96 -1.30
CA PHE A 26 7.93 -22.38 -0.94
C PHE A 26 7.92 -21.76 0.46
N LEU A 27 8.67 -22.34 1.39
CA LEU A 27 8.82 -21.76 2.72
C LEU A 27 9.61 -20.44 2.64
N GLY A 28 10.65 -20.40 1.81
CA GLY A 28 11.38 -19.18 1.48
C GLY A 28 10.48 -18.08 0.90
N GLN A 29 9.61 -18.41 -0.07
CA GLN A 29 8.61 -17.46 -0.59
C GLN A 29 7.67 -16.92 0.49
N MET A 30 7.22 -17.76 1.43
CA MET A 30 6.38 -17.31 2.54
C MET A 30 7.13 -16.38 3.49
N TYR A 31 8.40 -16.67 3.81
CA TYR A 31 9.21 -15.75 4.61
C TYR A 31 9.48 -14.43 3.89
N THR A 32 9.61 -14.43 2.55
CA THR A 32 9.67 -13.19 1.76
C THR A 32 8.39 -12.35 1.91
N GLU A 33 7.20 -12.96 1.85
CA GLU A 33 5.93 -12.25 2.09
C GLU A 33 5.85 -11.65 3.50
N LEU A 34 6.41 -12.36 4.49
CA LEU A 34 6.50 -11.94 5.89
C LEU A 34 7.67 -10.98 6.16
N LEU A 35 8.44 -10.62 5.14
CA LEU A 35 9.62 -9.74 5.24
C LEU A 35 10.72 -10.27 6.19
N ALA A 36 10.73 -11.58 6.46
CA ALA A 36 11.76 -12.30 7.22
C ALA A 36 12.91 -12.68 6.28
N LEU A 37 13.68 -11.66 5.87
CA LEU A 37 14.58 -11.77 4.72
C LEU A 37 15.74 -12.75 4.91
N ALA A 38 16.20 -12.99 6.15
CA ALA A 38 17.31 -13.90 6.42
C ALA A 38 16.86 -15.36 6.31
N GLU A 39 15.72 -15.68 6.92
CA GLU A 39 15.05 -16.97 6.85
C GLU A 39 14.63 -17.29 5.42
N ALA A 40 14.10 -16.29 4.70
CA ALA A 40 13.79 -16.39 3.28
C ALA A 40 15.03 -16.77 2.46
N ALA A 41 16.15 -16.06 2.66
CA ALA A 41 17.39 -16.31 1.92
C ALA A 41 17.94 -17.73 2.18
N ALA A 42 17.97 -18.16 3.45
CA ALA A 42 18.42 -19.49 3.83
C ALA A 42 17.60 -20.58 3.12
N HIS A 43 16.28 -20.52 3.21
CA HIS A 43 15.40 -21.50 2.56
C HIS A 43 15.48 -21.47 1.04
N LEU A 44 15.50 -20.28 0.41
CA LEU A 44 15.59 -20.16 -1.05
C LEU A 44 16.92 -20.67 -1.59
N GLN A 45 18.03 -20.38 -0.92
CA GLN A 45 19.36 -20.84 -1.32
C GLN A 45 19.48 -22.36 -1.21
N GLU A 46 19.01 -22.95 -0.11
CA GLU A 46 19.02 -24.39 0.10
C GLU A 46 18.11 -25.11 -0.91
N GLY A 47 16.89 -24.62 -1.09
CA GLY A 47 15.94 -25.18 -2.04
C GLY A 47 16.42 -25.12 -3.48
N LEU A 48 17.04 -24.01 -3.90
CA LEU A 48 17.65 -23.87 -5.23
C LEU A 48 18.82 -24.85 -5.41
N THR A 49 19.69 -24.97 -4.40
CA THR A 49 20.84 -25.88 -4.44
C THR A 49 20.37 -27.33 -4.60
N LEU A 50 19.38 -27.76 -3.81
CA LEU A 50 18.78 -29.08 -3.91
C LEU A 50 18.10 -29.30 -5.27
N ALA A 51 17.36 -28.31 -5.77
CA ALA A 51 16.70 -28.39 -7.07
C ALA A 51 17.69 -28.61 -8.24
N GLN A 52 18.85 -27.96 -8.18
CA GLN A 52 19.92 -28.13 -9.15
C GLN A 52 20.58 -29.50 -9.04
N GLN A 53 20.87 -29.98 -7.81
CA GLN A 53 21.48 -31.30 -7.58
C GLN A 53 20.61 -32.44 -8.11
N ILE A 54 19.28 -32.33 -7.98
CA ILE A 54 18.33 -33.35 -8.45
C ILE A 54 17.95 -33.17 -9.92
N GLY A 55 18.52 -32.17 -10.61
CA GLY A 55 18.25 -31.89 -12.02
C GLY A 55 16.84 -31.38 -12.32
N SER A 56 16.11 -30.85 -11.34
CA SER A 56 14.75 -30.36 -11.55
C SER A 56 14.77 -28.96 -12.16
N SER A 57 14.51 -28.87 -13.47
CA SER A 57 14.42 -27.58 -14.16
C SER A 57 13.33 -26.69 -13.58
N TRP A 58 12.16 -27.25 -13.26
CA TRP A 58 11.03 -26.49 -12.73
C TRP A 58 11.38 -25.83 -11.38
N PHE A 59 11.85 -26.60 -10.40
CA PHE A 59 12.22 -26.05 -9.10
C PHE A 59 13.45 -25.13 -9.19
N SER A 60 14.38 -25.40 -10.12
CA SER A 60 15.54 -24.52 -10.33
C SER A 60 15.10 -23.12 -10.78
N TRP A 61 14.16 -23.02 -11.73
CA TRP A 61 13.65 -21.72 -12.18
C TRP A 61 12.80 -21.02 -11.12
N VAL A 62 11.95 -21.77 -10.40
CA VAL A 62 11.15 -21.17 -9.32
C VAL A 62 12.04 -20.66 -8.19
N GLY A 63 13.05 -21.44 -7.78
CA GLY A 63 14.02 -21.06 -6.76
C GLY A 63 14.87 -19.86 -7.17
N ALA A 64 15.44 -19.88 -8.39
CA ALA A 64 16.27 -18.80 -8.92
C ALA A 64 15.50 -17.48 -9.03
N GLY A 65 14.27 -17.52 -9.58
CA GLY A 65 13.42 -16.33 -9.67
C GLY A 65 13.05 -15.77 -8.30
N SER A 66 12.66 -16.63 -7.36
CA SER A 66 12.28 -16.20 -6.01
C SER A 66 13.47 -15.60 -5.23
N LEU A 67 14.66 -16.18 -5.38
CA LEU A 67 15.88 -15.66 -4.76
C LEU A 67 16.34 -14.35 -5.42
N ALA A 68 16.22 -14.22 -6.74
CA ALA A 68 16.48 -12.98 -7.45
C ALA A 68 15.54 -11.86 -6.99
N SER A 69 14.23 -12.14 -6.87
CA SER A 69 13.27 -11.20 -6.26
C SER A 69 13.71 -10.77 -4.86
N LEU A 70 14.12 -11.71 -4.00
CA LEU A 70 14.61 -11.38 -2.66
C LEU A 70 15.84 -10.46 -2.69
N TYR A 71 16.80 -10.70 -3.58
CA TYR A 71 17.96 -9.83 -3.74
C TYR A 71 17.60 -8.44 -4.25
N ILE A 72 16.66 -8.32 -5.19
CA ILE A 72 16.14 -7.02 -5.66
C ILE A 72 15.57 -6.24 -4.47
N TRP A 73 14.80 -6.91 -3.61
CA TRP A 73 14.22 -6.33 -2.40
C TRP A 73 15.26 -5.88 -1.37
N GLN A 74 16.40 -6.57 -1.30
CA GLN A 74 17.54 -6.19 -0.46
C GLN A 74 18.41 -5.09 -1.09
N GLY A 75 18.17 -4.74 -2.35
CA GLY A 75 18.98 -3.78 -3.11
C GLY A 75 20.24 -4.39 -3.75
N ASP A 76 20.44 -5.72 -3.66
CA ASP A 76 21.56 -6.41 -4.30
C ASP A 76 21.22 -6.78 -5.76
N LEU A 77 21.18 -5.77 -6.61
CA LEU A 77 20.82 -5.93 -8.02
C LEU A 77 21.85 -6.80 -8.77
N ASN A 78 23.12 -6.77 -8.36
CA ASN A 78 24.17 -7.57 -8.99
C ASN A 78 23.95 -9.07 -8.75
N ALA A 79 23.62 -9.48 -7.53
CA ALA A 79 23.31 -10.87 -7.23
C ALA A 79 22.05 -11.34 -7.96
N ALA A 80 21.02 -10.49 -8.03
CA ALA A 80 19.82 -10.77 -8.80
C ALA A 80 20.11 -10.97 -10.29
N GLU A 81 20.84 -10.05 -10.92
CA GLU A 81 21.20 -10.14 -12.34
C GLU A 81 22.01 -11.38 -12.66
N LYS A 82 22.96 -11.74 -11.79
CA LYS A 82 23.76 -12.95 -11.94
C LYS A 82 22.89 -14.22 -11.93
N LEU A 83 21.90 -14.30 -11.03
CA LEU A 83 20.96 -15.43 -11.01
C LEU A 83 20.08 -15.50 -12.26
N LEU A 84 19.77 -14.36 -12.87
CA LEU A 84 18.89 -14.27 -14.03
C LEU A 84 19.64 -14.42 -15.36
N ALA A 85 20.98 -14.35 -15.37
CA ALA A 85 21.79 -14.33 -16.59
C ALA A 85 21.63 -15.60 -17.46
N ASP A 86 21.53 -16.77 -16.83
CA ASP A 86 21.44 -18.07 -17.52
C ASP A 86 19.99 -18.48 -17.85
N THR A 87 19.05 -17.54 -17.79
CA THR A 87 17.64 -17.82 -18.12
C THR A 87 17.46 -18.05 -19.62
N PRO A 88 16.67 -19.05 -20.05
CA PRO A 88 16.29 -19.20 -21.45
C PRO A 88 15.66 -17.92 -22.02
N GLU A 89 16.06 -17.55 -23.24
CA GLU A 89 15.50 -16.38 -23.93
C GLU A 89 14.00 -16.58 -24.23
N THR A 90 13.65 -17.76 -24.74
CA THR A 90 12.27 -18.13 -25.07
C THR A 90 11.41 -18.29 -23.83
N TRP A 91 10.27 -17.59 -23.80
CA TRP A 91 9.28 -17.71 -22.74
C TRP A 91 8.71 -19.14 -22.67
N GLN A 92 8.61 -19.65 -21.45
CA GLN A 92 7.88 -20.87 -21.12
C GLN A 92 7.22 -20.71 -19.74
N PRO A 93 6.03 -21.28 -19.50
CA PRO A 93 5.30 -21.12 -18.25
C PRO A 93 6.08 -21.40 -16.96
N SER A 94 7.05 -22.31 -16.99
CA SER A 94 7.90 -22.65 -15.84
C SER A 94 8.84 -21.52 -15.40
N LEU A 95 9.06 -20.51 -16.26
CA LEU A 95 9.88 -19.33 -15.97
C LEU A 95 9.12 -18.22 -15.24
N PHE A 96 7.87 -18.43 -14.82
CA PHE A 96 7.04 -17.36 -14.25
C PHE A 96 7.73 -16.60 -13.10
N ALA A 97 8.40 -17.29 -12.17
CA ALA A 97 9.10 -16.66 -11.05
C ALA A 97 10.29 -15.80 -11.53
N VAL A 98 11.02 -16.30 -12.53
CA VAL A 98 12.12 -15.56 -13.16
C VAL A 98 11.60 -14.33 -13.89
N ARG A 99 10.49 -14.45 -14.61
CA ARG A 99 9.84 -13.30 -15.26
C ARG A 99 9.37 -12.26 -14.26
N PHE A 100 8.81 -12.65 -13.11
CA PHE A 100 8.50 -11.71 -12.03
C PHE A 100 9.75 -10.95 -11.56
N ALA A 101 10.85 -11.64 -11.27
CA ALA A 101 12.10 -10.98 -10.88
C ALA A 101 12.62 -10.03 -11.97
N GLN A 102 12.51 -10.38 -13.25
CA GLN A 102 12.91 -9.50 -14.35
C GLN A 102 12.01 -8.25 -14.45
N ILE A 103 10.71 -8.38 -14.17
CA ILE A 103 9.77 -7.25 -14.10
C ILE A 103 10.10 -6.35 -12.90
N GLU A 104 10.36 -6.93 -11.73
CA GLU A 104 10.76 -6.17 -10.53
C GLU A 104 12.09 -5.44 -10.73
N LEU A 105 13.05 -6.05 -11.43
CA LEU A 105 14.32 -5.39 -11.79
C LEU A 105 14.07 -4.20 -12.75
N ALA A 106 13.16 -4.35 -13.71
CA ALA A 106 12.74 -3.25 -14.59
C ALA A 106 12.03 -2.14 -13.81
N LEU A 107 11.21 -2.48 -12.81
CA LEU A 107 10.56 -1.54 -11.90
C LEU A 107 11.59 -0.71 -11.11
N VAL A 108 12.59 -1.35 -10.51
CA VAL A 108 13.67 -0.64 -9.80
C VAL A 108 14.42 0.30 -10.74
N ARG A 109 14.60 -0.09 -12.00
CA ARG A 109 15.22 0.72 -13.05
C ARG A 109 14.29 1.76 -13.67
N GLN A 110 13.03 1.84 -13.22
CA GLN A 110 12.00 2.76 -13.73
C GLN A 110 11.69 2.58 -15.23
N ASP A 111 11.84 1.35 -15.75
CA ASP A 111 11.62 1.01 -17.16
C ASP A 111 10.22 0.42 -17.36
N GLY A 112 9.22 1.31 -17.41
CA GLY A 112 7.80 0.92 -17.54
C GLY A 112 7.48 0.18 -18.85
N ASP A 113 8.18 0.49 -19.94
CA ASP A 113 7.98 -0.17 -21.24
C ASP A 113 8.39 -1.64 -21.18
N LYS A 114 9.59 -1.90 -20.63
CA LYS A 114 10.07 -3.27 -20.43
C LYS A 114 9.20 -4.06 -19.46
N MET A 115 8.69 -3.42 -18.40
CA MET A 115 7.74 -4.06 -17.50
C MET A 115 6.49 -4.55 -18.25
N LEU A 116 5.84 -3.67 -19.03
CA LEU A 116 4.63 -4.03 -19.78
C LEU A 116 4.89 -5.13 -20.82
N GLN A 117 6.05 -5.09 -21.48
CA GLN A 117 6.46 -6.14 -22.42
C GLN A 117 6.56 -7.50 -21.71
N LEU A 118 7.27 -7.58 -20.59
CA LEU A 118 7.47 -8.81 -19.83
C LEU A 118 6.17 -9.30 -19.15
N LEU A 119 5.27 -8.40 -18.78
CA LEU A 119 3.99 -8.74 -18.17
C LEU A 119 3.06 -9.50 -19.12
N GLN A 120 3.17 -9.29 -20.42
CA GLN A 120 2.38 -10.01 -21.41
C GLN A 120 2.58 -11.53 -21.31
N ASP A 121 3.82 -11.98 -21.07
CA ASP A 121 4.16 -13.39 -20.85
C ASP A 121 3.38 -13.99 -19.67
N ILE A 122 3.28 -13.26 -18.56
CA ILE A 122 2.58 -13.72 -17.34
C ILE A 122 1.07 -13.66 -17.49
N LEU A 123 0.54 -12.59 -18.07
CA LEU A 123 -0.90 -12.40 -18.21
C LEU A 123 -1.52 -13.44 -19.16
N THR A 124 -0.77 -13.90 -20.17
CA THR A 124 -1.21 -15.03 -21.03
C THR A 124 -1.28 -16.36 -20.26
N LEU A 125 -0.38 -16.60 -19.30
CA LEU A 125 -0.38 -17.79 -18.44
C LEU A 125 -1.54 -17.80 -17.43
N ALA A 126 -1.97 -16.62 -16.97
CA ALA A 126 -2.94 -16.46 -15.91
C ALA A 126 -4.41 -16.70 -16.33
N GLY A 127 -4.69 -16.92 -17.62
CA GLY A 127 -6.03 -17.23 -18.15
C GLY A 127 -7.04 -16.05 -18.15
N PRO A 128 -8.24 -16.23 -18.73
CA PRO A 128 -9.28 -15.21 -18.82
C PRO A 128 -9.80 -14.76 -17.42
N PRO A 129 -10.35 -13.53 -17.29
CA PRO A 129 -10.77 -12.91 -16.01
C PRO A 129 -11.85 -13.66 -15.21
N ASP A 130 -12.53 -14.59 -15.84
CA ASP A 130 -13.82 -15.16 -15.43
C ASP A 130 -13.72 -16.63 -14.94
N VAL A 131 -12.51 -17.16 -14.75
CA VAL A 131 -12.30 -18.50 -14.18
C VAL A 131 -11.42 -18.42 -12.91
N PRO A 132 -12.01 -18.37 -11.70
CA PRO A 132 -11.25 -18.34 -10.46
C PRO A 132 -11.16 -19.73 -9.82
N ILE A 133 -10.06 -20.47 -9.97
CA ILE A 133 -9.65 -21.50 -8.98
C ILE A 133 -8.12 -21.65 -8.93
N GLY A 134 -7.49 -21.28 -7.80
CA GLY A 134 -6.14 -21.71 -7.43
C GLY A 134 -4.97 -20.74 -7.70
N ALA A 135 -3.77 -21.28 -7.92
CA ALA A 135 -2.51 -20.51 -8.03
C ALA A 135 -2.54 -19.43 -9.14
N GLN A 136 -3.36 -19.59 -10.17
CA GLN A 136 -3.47 -18.63 -11.28
C GLN A 136 -4.01 -17.27 -10.83
N SER A 137 -4.96 -17.22 -9.89
CA SER A 137 -5.50 -15.95 -9.38
C SER A 137 -4.46 -15.17 -8.55
N TYR A 138 -3.55 -15.88 -7.87
CA TYR A 138 -2.42 -15.27 -7.17
C TYR A 138 -1.42 -14.64 -8.15
N LEU A 139 -1.03 -15.40 -9.18
CA LEU A 139 -0.13 -14.91 -10.24
C LEU A 139 -0.75 -13.71 -10.97
N LYS A 140 -2.04 -13.79 -11.29
CA LYS A 140 -2.79 -12.73 -11.96
C LYS A 140 -2.81 -11.44 -11.15
N GLY A 141 -3.22 -11.50 -9.88
CA GLY A 141 -3.29 -10.32 -9.05
C GLY A 141 -1.93 -9.65 -8.86
N HIS A 142 -0.85 -10.45 -8.74
CA HIS A 142 0.50 -9.91 -8.68
C HIS A 142 0.92 -9.23 -9.98
N ALA A 143 0.69 -9.87 -11.12
CA ALA A 143 1.01 -9.33 -12.44
C ALA A 143 0.24 -8.03 -12.71
N LEU A 144 -1.05 -7.99 -12.40
CA LEU A 144 -1.88 -6.79 -12.52
C LEU A 144 -1.40 -5.66 -11.57
N THR A 145 -0.91 -5.99 -10.38
CA THR A 145 -0.31 -4.99 -9.48
C THR A 145 0.92 -4.34 -10.11
N LEU A 146 1.83 -5.17 -10.66
CA LEU A 146 3.01 -4.69 -11.37
C LEU A 146 2.65 -3.92 -12.65
N GLN A 147 1.56 -4.31 -13.34
CA GLN A 147 1.03 -3.57 -14.49
C GLN A 147 0.55 -2.19 -14.08
N GLY A 148 -0.17 -2.07 -12.96
CA GLY A 148 -0.58 -0.79 -12.40
C GLY A 148 0.62 0.12 -12.10
N GLN A 149 1.67 -0.44 -11.50
CA GLN A 149 2.92 0.30 -11.23
C GLN A 149 3.61 0.75 -12.53
N ALA A 150 3.71 -0.12 -13.54
CA ALA A 150 4.28 0.23 -14.84
C ALA A 150 3.51 1.37 -15.53
N LEU A 151 2.17 1.32 -15.49
CA LEU A 151 1.30 2.37 -16.02
C LEU A 151 1.50 3.70 -15.27
N ALA A 152 1.66 3.65 -13.94
CA ALA A 152 1.92 4.83 -13.14
C ALA A 152 3.26 5.49 -13.50
N LEU A 153 4.31 4.69 -13.74
CA LEU A 153 5.63 5.18 -14.21
C LEU A 153 5.54 5.91 -15.56
N GLN A 154 4.63 5.46 -16.43
CA GLN A 154 4.38 6.10 -17.74
C GLN A 154 3.47 7.34 -17.65
N GLY A 155 3.06 7.77 -16.46
CA GLY A 155 2.11 8.87 -16.29
C GLY A 155 0.65 8.52 -16.59
N ARG A 156 0.33 7.24 -16.83
CA ARG A 156 -1.02 6.75 -17.16
C ARG A 156 -1.82 6.45 -15.89
N TRP A 157 -1.95 7.44 -15.01
CA TRP A 157 -2.43 7.26 -13.64
C TRP A 157 -3.87 6.73 -13.53
N ALA A 158 -4.76 7.14 -14.44
CA ALA A 158 -6.15 6.68 -14.43
C ALA A 158 -6.26 5.18 -14.80
N GLU A 159 -5.44 4.73 -15.75
CA GLU A 159 -5.37 3.32 -16.13
C GLU A 159 -4.72 2.49 -15.02
N ALA A 160 -3.64 3.00 -14.43
CA ALA A 160 -3.00 2.40 -13.26
C ALA A 160 -3.99 2.20 -12.11
N GLU A 161 -4.76 3.24 -11.76
CA GLU A 161 -5.80 3.16 -10.73
C GLU A 161 -6.84 2.08 -11.07
N SER A 162 -7.36 2.08 -12.30
CA SER A 162 -8.37 1.11 -12.74
C SER A 162 -7.88 -0.32 -12.57
N VAL A 163 -6.66 -0.62 -13.01
CA VAL A 163 -6.07 -1.96 -12.90
C VAL A 163 -5.86 -2.35 -11.44
N LEU A 164 -5.32 -1.45 -10.61
CA LEU A 164 -5.08 -1.74 -9.19
C LEU A 164 -6.39 -1.99 -8.43
N ARG A 165 -7.46 -1.24 -8.72
CA ARG A 165 -8.79 -1.47 -8.14
C ARG A 165 -9.42 -2.80 -8.59
N GLN A 166 -9.15 -3.25 -9.81
CA GLN A 166 -9.55 -4.59 -10.25
C GLN A 166 -8.87 -5.67 -9.39
N VAL A 167 -7.60 -5.48 -9.01
CA VAL A 167 -6.91 -6.41 -8.10
C VAL A 167 -7.53 -6.42 -6.71
N VAL A 168 -7.87 -5.24 -6.15
CA VAL A 168 -8.60 -5.15 -4.88
C VAL A 168 -9.90 -5.95 -4.94
N SER A 169 -10.72 -5.71 -5.96
CA SER A 169 -11.97 -6.45 -6.15
C SER A 169 -11.74 -7.96 -6.32
N LEU A 170 -10.72 -8.37 -7.08
CA LEU A 170 -10.35 -9.78 -7.26
C LEU A 170 -10.06 -10.46 -5.92
N TYR A 171 -9.24 -9.82 -5.07
CA TYR A 171 -8.84 -10.36 -3.77
C TYR A 171 -9.98 -10.39 -2.76
N GLU A 172 -10.77 -9.31 -2.67
CA GLU A 172 -11.88 -9.20 -1.73
C GLU A 172 -13.05 -10.12 -2.09
N THR A 173 -13.45 -10.18 -3.36
CA THR A 173 -14.62 -10.98 -3.78
C THR A 173 -14.37 -12.49 -3.63
N HIS A 174 -13.15 -12.94 -3.89
CA HIS A 174 -12.82 -14.39 -3.87
C HIS A 174 -12.20 -14.84 -2.55
N ASN A 175 -12.04 -13.92 -1.60
CA ASN A 175 -11.39 -14.15 -0.34
C ASN A 175 -9.98 -14.78 -0.49
N ILE A 176 -9.17 -14.27 -1.44
CA ILE A 176 -7.83 -14.78 -1.77
C ILE A 176 -6.75 -13.72 -1.57
N ALA A 177 -5.52 -14.16 -1.30
CA ALA A 177 -4.33 -13.30 -1.30
C ALA A 177 -4.42 -12.02 -0.44
N TYR A 178 -5.25 -11.97 0.61
CA TYR A 178 -5.38 -10.80 1.50
C TYR A 178 -4.04 -10.31 2.06
N HIS A 179 -3.08 -11.21 2.24
CA HIS A 179 -1.72 -10.87 2.68
C HIS A 179 -0.99 -9.90 1.75
N ARG A 180 -1.47 -9.71 0.51
CA ARG A 180 -0.92 -8.77 -0.48
C ARG A 180 -1.73 -7.49 -0.64
N LEU A 181 -2.93 -7.35 -0.04
CA LEU A 181 -3.75 -6.13 -0.21
C LEU A 181 -3.01 -4.86 0.19
N TRP A 182 -2.22 -4.90 1.26
CA TRP A 182 -1.45 -3.73 1.69
C TRP A 182 -0.47 -3.24 0.60
N ARG A 183 0.08 -4.15 -0.23
CA ARG A 183 0.96 -3.81 -1.36
C ARG A 183 0.19 -3.18 -2.51
N VAL A 184 -1.04 -3.63 -2.77
CA VAL A 184 -1.92 -3.04 -3.78
C VAL A 184 -2.30 -1.62 -3.36
N TYR A 185 -2.64 -1.41 -2.08
CA TYR A 185 -2.93 -0.09 -1.54
C TYR A 185 -1.69 0.82 -1.46
N LEU A 186 -0.51 0.27 -1.20
CA LEU A 186 0.75 0.99 -1.32
C LEU A 186 0.94 1.52 -2.76
N ALA A 187 0.80 0.65 -3.77
CA ALA A 187 0.90 1.03 -5.18
C ALA A 187 -0.17 2.06 -5.59
N LEU A 188 -1.41 1.95 -5.08
CA LEU A 188 -2.46 2.97 -5.28
C LEU A 188 -2.04 4.31 -4.67
N GLY A 189 -1.51 4.30 -3.44
CA GLY A 189 -1.05 5.51 -2.77
C GLY A 189 0.09 6.19 -3.52
N GLU A 190 1.07 5.43 -3.99
CA GLU A 190 2.16 5.92 -4.85
C GLU A 190 1.64 6.50 -6.16
N THR A 191 0.67 5.83 -6.79
CA THR A 191 0.02 6.29 -8.02
C THR A 191 -0.69 7.64 -7.79
N TYR A 192 -1.45 7.77 -6.71
CA TYR A 192 -2.13 9.01 -6.34
C TYR A 192 -1.13 10.12 -5.98
N GLN A 193 -0.04 9.77 -5.30
CA GLN A 193 1.02 10.72 -4.97
C GLN A 193 1.69 11.26 -6.25
N ALA A 194 2.02 10.38 -7.21
CA ALA A 194 2.55 10.78 -8.52
C ALA A 194 1.57 11.65 -9.31
N ALA A 195 0.26 11.37 -9.19
CA ALA A 195 -0.81 12.17 -9.78
C ALA A 195 -1.14 13.47 -9.01
N SER A 196 -0.36 13.83 -7.97
CA SER A 196 -0.59 15.00 -7.10
C SER A 196 -1.95 15.01 -6.37
N GLN A 197 -2.53 13.84 -6.11
CA GLN A 197 -3.81 13.64 -5.42
C GLN A 197 -3.57 13.30 -3.93
N ALA A 198 -3.08 14.28 -3.17
CA ALA A 198 -2.56 14.07 -1.81
C ALA A 198 -3.54 13.41 -0.82
N GLU A 199 -4.83 13.77 -0.88
CA GLU A 199 -5.85 13.21 0.01
C GLU A 199 -6.09 11.72 -0.27
N ARG A 200 -6.23 11.36 -1.56
CA ARG A 200 -6.41 9.97 -1.99
C ARG A 200 -5.17 9.13 -1.72
N ALA A 201 -3.97 9.72 -1.86
CA ALA A 201 -2.73 9.07 -1.49
C ALA A 201 -2.68 8.74 0.01
N ALA A 202 -3.03 9.71 0.86
CA ALA A 202 -3.06 9.52 2.31
C ALA A 202 -4.09 8.44 2.73
N GLU A 203 -5.27 8.44 2.11
CA GLU A 203 -6.29 7.42 2.32
C GLU A 203 -5.76 6.02 1.96
N ALA A 204 -5.19 5.84 0.77
CA ALA A 204 -4.65 4.56 0.33
C ALA A 204 -3.51 4.07 1.24
N PHE A 205 -2.60 4.95 1.66
CA PHE A 205 -1.54 4.60 2.61
C PHE A 205 -2.09 4.22 3.98
N ASN A 206 -3.16 4.86 4.46
CA ASN A 206 -3.81 4.47 5.72
C ASN A 206 -4.46 3.08 5.60
N THR A 207 -5.13 2.80 4.49
CA THR A 207 -5.68 1.47 4.24
C THR A 207 -4.60 0.40 4.17
N ALA A 208 -3.45 0.70 3.55
CA ALA A 208 -2.28 -0.18 3.57
C ALA A 208 -1.80 -0.46 5.01
N ARG A 209 -1.69 0.56 5.86
CA ARG A 209 -1.34 0.40 7.29
C ARG A 209 -2.33 -0.50 8.01
N THR A 210 -3.63 -0.30 7.83
CA THR A 210 -4.67 -1.15 8.44
C THR A 210 -4.50 -2.61 8.04
N HIS A 211 -4.24 -2.90 6.76
CA HIS A 211 -3.99 -4.27 6.32
C HIS A 211 -2.70 -4.86 6.91
N ILE A 212 -1.63 -4.09 7.04
CA ILE A 212 -0.39 -4.52 7.71
C ILE A 212 -0.68 -4.88 9.17
N GLU A 213 -1.40 -4.03 9.89
CA GLU A 213 -1.77 -4.25 11.29
C GLU A 213 -2.60 -5.53 11.47
N THR A 214 -3.61 -5.73 10.62
CA THR A 214 -4.42 -6.96 10.60
C THR A 214 -3.55 -8.19 10.35
N LEU A 215 -2.65 -8.15 9.37
CA LEU A 215 -1.77 -9.28 9.07
C LEU A 215 -0.79 -9.56 10.21
N ALA A 216 -0.19 -8.52 10.79
CA ALA A 216 0.71 -8.65 11.92
C ALA A 216 0.00 -9.28 13.12
N SER A 217 -1.25 -8.90 13.40
CA SER A 217 -2.06 -9.49 14.48
C SER A 217 -2.42 -10.96 14.28
N ALA A 218 -2.38 -11.44 13.03
CA ALA A 218 -2.66 -12.82 12.67
C ALA A 218 -1.41 -13.73 12.71
N ILE A 219 -0.22 -13.17 12.91
CA ILE A 219 1.03 -13.92 13.03
C ILE A 219 1.19 -14.34 14.50
N GLU A 220 1.25 -15.64 14.75
CA GLU A 220 1.36 -16.19 16.12
C GLU A 220 2.71 -15.90 16.79
N ASP A 221 3.80 -15.89 16.01
CA ASP A 221 5.13 -15.54 16.49
C ASP A 221 5.27 -14.02 16.64
N ASN A 222 5.29 -13.53 17.87
CA ASN A 222 5.39 -12.10 18.19
C ASN A 222 6.63 -11.43 17.57
N ALA A 223 7.79 -12.10 17.56
CA ALA A 223 9.02 -11.51 17.04
C ALA A 223 8.93 -11.34 15.50
N LEU A 224 8.34 -12.34 14.84
CA LEU A 224 8.08 -12.30 13.41
C LEU A 224 7.01 -11.25 13.06
N ALA A 225 5.94 -11.15 13.86
CA ALA A 225 4.89 -10.16 13.72
C ALA A 225 5.44 -8.73 13.81
N ASP A 226 6.26 -8.45 14.83
CA ASP A 226 6.89 -7.14 15.03
C ASP A 226 7.90 -6.80 13.93
N ASN A 227 8.64 -7.79 13.43
CA ASN A 227 9.54 -7.62 12.30
C ASN A 227 8.78 -7.24 11.03
N PHE A 228 7.75 -8.02 10.69
CA PHE A 228 6.87 -7.78 9.55
C PHE A 228 6.26 -6.37 9.62
N ARG A 229 5.62 -6.04 10.76
CA ARG A 229 5.00 -4.73 11.00
C ARG A 229 5.98 -3.59 10.74
N ARG A 230 7.15 -3.64 11.38
CA ARG A 230 8.18 -2.60 11.27
C ARG A 230 8.66 -2.42 9.83
N ARG A 231 8.98 -3.51 9.13
CA ARG A 231 9.49 -3.46 7.75
C ARG A 231 8.41 -3.01 6.78
N ALA A 232 7.19 -3.53 6.89
CA ALA A 232 6.10 -3.18 5.99
C ALA A 232 5.69 -1.71 6.14
N ILE A 233 5.61 -1.19 7.39
CA ILE A 233 5.34 0.24 7.63
C ILE A 233 6.44 1.12 7.06
N ALA A 234 7.72 0.71 7.17
CA ALA A 234 8.85 1.47 6.63
C ALA A 234 8.84 1.59 5.10
N MET A 235 8.11 0.72 4.39
CA MET A 235 7.93 0.80 2.95
C MET A 235 6.89 1.82 2.52
N ILE A 236 5.97 2.22 3.41
CA ILE A 236 4.95 3.20 3.08
C ILE A 236 5.61 4.59 3.12
N PRO A 237 5.57 5.38 2.02
CA PRO A 237 6.07 6.73 2.01
C PRO A 237 5.53 7.51 3.20
N THR A 238 6.44 8.05 4.01
CA THR A 238 6.07 9.07 4.98
C THR A 238 5.75 10.30 4.15
N ALA A 239 4.46 10.58 3.97
CA ALA A 239 4.04 11.88 3.45
C ALA A 239 4.82 12.95 4.24
N PRO A 240 5.35 14.00 3.59
CA PRO A 240 5.90 15.13 4.33
C PRO A 240 4.82 15.53 5.33
N SER A 241 5.15 15.41 6.61
CA SER A 241 4.19 15.68 7.69
C SER A 241 3.51 17.01 7.37
N LEU A 242 2.19 16.97 7.19
CA LEU A 242 1.43 18.18 7.01
C LEU A 242 1.80 19.05 8.19
N THR A 243 2.26 20.27 7.93
CA THR A 243 2.48 21.23 9.02
C THR A 243 1.19 21.28 9.85
N PRO A 244 1.23 21.52 11.17
CA PRO A 244 0.00 21.60 11.98
C PRO A 244 -1.08 22.50 11.37
N ARG A 245 -0.65 23.52 10.62
CA ARG A 245 -1.50 24.41 9.82
C ARG A 245 -2.21 23.73 8.64
N GLN A 246 -1.56 22.82 7.93
CA GLN A 246 -2.12 22.05 6.83
C GLN A 246 -3.01 20.90 7.32
N ALA A 247 -2.62 20.22 8.41
CA ALA A 247 -3.44 19.19 9.05
C ALA A 247 -4.76 19.79 9.56
N ALA A 248 -4.68 20.91 10.30
CA ALA A 248 -5.88 21.64 10.72
C ALA A 248 -6.70 22.16 9.53
N LYS A 249 -6.07 22.51 8.40
CA LYS A 249 -6.83 22.95 7.22
C LYS A 249 -7.64 21.79 6.63
N GLN A 250 -7.11 20.56 6.60
CA GLN A 250 -7.86 19.38 6.15
C GLN A 250 -8.94 18.95 7.13
N GLU A 251 -8.62 18.91 8.44
CA GLU A 251 -9.57 18.56 9.50
C GLU A 251 -10.84 19.43 9.46
N PHE A 252 -10.70 20.71 9.10
CA PHE A 252 -11.80 21.66 9.04
C PHE A 252 -12.24 22.00 7.61
N GLY A 253 -12.23 21.03 6.69
CA GLY A 253 -12.86 21.18 5.36
C GLY A 253 -12.26 22.30 4.51
N GLY A 254 -10.95 22.56 4.63
CA GLY A 254 -10.25 23.60 3.88
C GLY A 254 -10.32 25.00 4.51
N LEU A 255 -11.00 25.17 5.64
CA LEU A 255 -11.16 26.47 6.29
C LEU A 255 -9.84 26.98 6.90
N THR A 256 -9.56 28.26 6.66
CA THR A 256 -8.47 29.00 7.30
C THR A 256 -8.79 29.29 8.77
N ARG A 257 -7.77 29.65 9.57
CA ARG A 257 -7.95 30.01 10.99
C ARG A 257 -9.06 31.05 11.18
N ARG A 258 -9.07 32.10 10.35
CA ARG A 258 -10.08 33.17 10.44
C ARG A 258 -11.47 32.69 10.07
N GLU A 259 -11.59 31.84 9.06
CA GLU A 259 -12.88 31.25 8.68
C GLU A 259 -13.41 30.28 9.75
N ARG A 260 -12.53 29.57 10.47
CA ARG A 260 -12.92 28.74 11.61
C ARG A 260 -13.43 29.57 12.79
N GLN A 261 -12.80 30.69 13.10
CA GLN A 261 -13.31 31.63 14.10
C GLN A 261 -14.70 32.12 13.72
N VAL A 262 -14.89 32.55 12.47
CA VAL A 262 -16.21 33.00 11.99
C VAL A 262 -17.24 31.86 12.08
N ALA A 263 -16.89 30.62 11.71
CA ALA A 263 -17.79 29.46 11.83
C ALA A 263 -18.14 29.13 13.29
N ALA A 264 -17.20 29.26 14.23
CA ALA A 264 -17.44 29.05 15.66
C ALA A 264 -18.43 30.08 16.23
N VAL A 265 -18.26 31.36 15.90
CA VAL A 265 -19.15 32.43 16.35
C VAL A 265 -20.54 32.31 15.69
N ILE A 266 -20.62 31.85 14.44
CA ILE A 266 -21.90 31.49 13.79
C ILE A 266 -22.63 30.37 14.54
N ALA A 267 -21.89 29.37 15.08
CA ALA A 267 -22.47 28.27 15.84
C ALA A 267 -23.12 28.73 17.17
N GLN A 268 -22.71 29.89 17.69
CA GLN A 268 -23.30 30.51 18.88
C GLN A 268 -24.58 31.31 18.57
N GLY A 269 -24.97 31.42 17.29
CA GLY A 269 -26.20 32.10 16.87
C GLY A 269 -26.08 33.62 16.68
N LEU A 270 -24.86 34.17 16.73
CA LEU A 270 -24.60 35.60 16.54
C LEU A 270 -24.90 36.07 15.11
N SER A 271 -25.33 37.32 14.95
CA SER A 271 -25.60 37.92 13.63
C SER A 271 -24.31 38.39 12.96
N ASN A 272 -24.35 38.77 11.66
CA ASN A 272 -23.16 39.32 11.00
C ASN A 272 -22.67 40.62 11.64
N GLN A 273 -23.57 41.41 12.21
CA GLN A 273 -23.22 42.64 12.93
C GLN A 273 -22.49 42.29 14.23
N ASP A 274 -23.04 41.37 15.02
CA ASP A 274 -22.42 40.98 16.29
C ASP A 274 -21.05 40.31 16.07
N ILE A 275 -20.92 39.47 15.04
CA ILE A 275 -19.63 38.86 14.66
C ILE A 275 -18.62 39.94 14.23
N ALA A 276 -19.07 40.94 13.48
CA ALA A 276 -18.21 42.03 13.01
C ALA A 276 -17.68 42.86 14.19
N ASP A 277 -18.54 43.13 15.18
CA ASP A 277 -18.20 43.85 16.39
C ASP A 277 -17.27 43.03 17.30
N GLU A 278 -17.55 41.74 17.50
CA GLU A 278 -16.72 40.84 18.31
C GLU A 278 -15.33 40.61 17.69
N LEU A 279 -15.27 40.46 16.37
CA LEU A 279 -14.03 40.19 15.65
C LEU A 279 -13.31 41.46 15.16
N VAL A 280 -13.84 42.64 15.47
CA VAL A 280 -13.34 43.98 15.13
C VAL A 280 -13.02 44.12 13.63
N VAL A 281 -14.01 43.84 12.79
CA VAL A 281 -13.95 43.95 11.32
C VAL A 281 -15.25 44.51 10.75
N SER A 282 -15.30 44.83 9.45
CA SER A 282 -16.56 45.30 8.84
C SER A 282 -17.56 44.15 8.62
N VAL A 283 -18.85 44.46 8.67
CA VAL A 283 -19.94 43.52 8.31
C VAL A 283 -19.72 42.90 6.93
N LYS A 284 -19.30 43.71 5.94
CA LYS A 284 -18.97 43.26 4.58
C LYS A 284 -17.85 42.22 4.56
N THR A 285 -16.89 42.30 5.49
CA THR A 285 -15.83 41.31 5.64
C THR A 285 -16.39 39.97 6.15
N ILE A 286 -17.32 40.01 7.10
CA ILE A 286 -17.99 38.80 7.62
C ILE A 286 -18.84 38.14 6.53
N GLU A 287 -19.62 38.90 5.76
CA GLU A 287 -20.37 38.38 4.62
C GLU A 287 -19.46 37.63 3.63
N ALA A 288 -18.31 38.24 3.29
CA ALA A 288 -17.34 37.62 2.41
C ALA A 288 -16.70 36.35 3.01
N HIS A 289 -16.53 36.27 4.34
CA HIS A 289 -16.09 35.04 4.99
C HIS A 289 -17.17 33.96 4.96
N VAL A 290 -18.43 34.30 5.23
CA VAL A 290 -19.57 33.36 5.17
C VAL A 290 -19.70 32.78 3.77
N THR A 291 -19.65 33.59 2.71
CA THR A 291 -19.69 33.09 1.32
C THR A 291 -18.55 32.12 1.01
N ARG A 292 -17.33 32.42 1.46
CA ARG A 292 -16.17 31.53 1.27
C ARG A 292 -16.31 30.23 2.05
N ILE A 293 -16.85 30.27 3.27
CA ILE A 293 -17.11 29.08 4.08
C ILE A 293 -18.15 28.19 3.41
N LEU A 294 -19.28 28.76 2.96
CA LEU A 294 -20.30 28.03 2.21
C LEU A 294 -19.72 27.34 0.98
N SER A 295 -18.93 28.08 0.19
CA SER A 295 -18.28 27.55 -1.01
C SER A 295 -17.28 26.43 -0.69
N LYS A 296 -16.46 26.59 0.36
CA LYS A 296 -15.46 25.59 0.75
C LYS A 296 -16.06 24.31 1.31
N LEU A 297 -17.15 24.42 2.06
CA LEU A 297 -17.83 23.30 2.68
C LEU A 297 -18.93 22.68 1.79
N GLY A 298 -19.22 23.29 0.63
CA GLY A 298 -20.32 22.85 -0.25
C GLY A 298 -21.71 23.08 0.35
N PHE A 299 -21.85 24.05 1.25
CA PHE A 299 -23.11 24.36 1.93
C PHE A 299 -23.88 25.46 1.21
N SER A 300 -25.20 25.44 1.38
CA SER A 300 -26.13 26.40 0.79
C SER A 300 -26.72 27.37 1.82
N SER A 301 -26.52 27.14 3.12
CA SER A 301 -27.10 27.98 4.17
C SER A 301 -26.19 28.16 5.39
N ARG A 302 -26.36 29.31 6.07
CA ARG A 302 -25.68 29.61 7.35
C ARG A 302 -25.98 28.57 8.44
N ALA A 303 -27.19 28.03 8.45
CA ALA A 303 -27.59 27.00 9.41
C ALA A 303 -26.74 25.72 9.27
N GLN A 304 -26.36 25.35 8.04
CA GLN A 304 -25.44 24.22 7.81
C GLN A 304 -24.04 24.49 8.36
N ILE A 305 -23.54 25.73 8.27
CA ILE A 305 -22.27 26.13 8.90
C ILE A 305 -22.35 25.94 10.42
N ALA A 306 -23.43 26.38 11.06
CA ALA A 306 -23.63 26.24 12.49
C ALA A 306 -23.66 24.77 12.93
N ALA A 307 -24.45 23.94 12.25
CA ALA A 307 -24.54 22.51 12.54
C ALA A 307 -23.19 21.80 12.38
N TRP A 308 -22.46 22.11 11.30
CA TRP A 308 -21.12 21.58 11.06
C TRP A 308 -20.10 22.02 12.11
N ALA A 309 -20.13 23.29 12.55
CA ALA A 309 -19.22 23.81 13.55
C ALA A 309 -19.45 23.17 14.94
N VAL A 310 -20.70 22.82 15.28
CA VAL A 310 -21.03 22.03 16.48
C VAL A 310 -20.50 20.61 16.36
N ASP A 311 -20.74 19.93 15.23
CA ASP A 311 -20.24 18.57 14.96
C ASP A 311 -18.71 18.47 15.07
N ARG A 312 -18.01 19.51 14.59
CA ARG A 312 -16.54 19.61 14.67
C ARG A 312 -16.01 20.16 15.99
N GLY A 313 -16.87 20.36 17.00
CA GLY A 313 -16.47 20.83 18.33
C GLY A 313 -15.95 22.27 18.38
N LEU A 314 -16.18 23.08 17.35
CA LEU A 314 -15.74 24.49 17.28
C LEU A 314 -16.60 25.41 18.17
N ALA A 315 -17.84 25.01 18.46
CA ALA A 315 -18.78 25.81 19.26
C ALA A 315 -18.35 26.00 20.73
N SER A 316 -17.46 25.13 21.24
CA SER A 316 -17.04 25.12 22.65
C SER A 316 -15.66 25.76 22.91
N ALA A 317 -14.99 26.24 21.85
CA ALA A 317 -13.66 26.83 21.97
C ALA A 317 -13.75 28.36 22.09
N PRO A 318 -13.06 29.00 23.06
CA PRO A 318 -12.98 30.46 23.10
C PRO A 318 -12.36 31.02 21.81
N PRO A 319 -12.65 32.28 21.42
CA PRO A 319 -12.17 32.88 20.17
C PRO A 319 -10.62 32.92 20.04
N ASP A 320 -9.91 32.70 21.15
CA ASP A 320 -8.46 32.58 21.19
C ASP A 320 -7.99 31.13 20.95
N LEU A 321 -7.90 30.77 19.67
CA LEU A 321 -7.47 29.45 19.18
C LEU A 321 -5.99 29.10 19.46
N ASP A 322 -5.24 29.91 20.21
CA ASP A 322 -3.83 29.66 20.52
C ASP A 322 -3.61 28.68 21.70
N SER A 323 -4.64 28.38 22.50
CA SER A 323 -4.53 27.45 23.65
C SER A 323 -4.65 25.96 23.31
N LEU A 324 -4.99 25.59 22.07
CA LEU A 324 -5.27 24.20 21.69
C LEU A 324 -4.07 23.42 21.12
N SER A 325 -2.85 23.95 21.22
CA SER A 325 -1.64 23.25 20.76
C SER A 325 -0.82 22.57 21.86
N SER A 326 -1.13 22.77 23.14
CA SER A 326 -0.42 22.12 24.26
C SER A 326 -1.24 21.04 25.01
N ASP A 327 -2.57 21.17 25.10
CA ASP A 327 -3.31 20.47 26.17
C ASP A 327 -4.06 19.20 25.77
N LYS A 328 -3.97 18.74 24.52
CA LYS A 328 -4.57 17.45 24.09
C LYS A 328 -3.57 16.30 23.91
N LEU A 329 -2.32 16.45 24.33
CA LEU A 329 -1.34 15.35 24.38
C LEU A 329 -1.27 14.64 25.75
N THR A 330 -2.09 15.02 26.73
CA THR A 330 -1.99 14.50 28.11
C THR A 330 -3.25 13.80 28.65
N SER A 331 -4.25 13.47 27.81
CA SER A 331 -5.47 12.80 28.29
C SER A 331 -5.88 11.56 27.48
N LEU A 332 -4.90 10.81 26.98
CA LEU A 332 -5.05 9.39 26.65
C LEU A 332 -3.81 8.66 27.19
N GLN A 333 -3.80 8.45 28.51
CA GLN A 333 -3.16 7.30 29.15
C GLN A 333 -4.26 6.32 29.54
#